data_AF-A0AAD8VGU7-F1
#
_entry.id   AF-A0AAD8VGU7-F1
#
_cell.length_a   1.000
_cell.length_b   1.000
_cell.length_c   1.000
_cell.angle_alpha   90.00
_cell.angle_beta   90.00
_cell.angle_gamma   90.00
#
_symmetry.space_group_name_H-M   'P 1'
#
loop_
_entity.id
_entity.type
_entity.pdbx_description
1 polymer ?
#
loop_
_entity_poly.entity_id
_entity_poly.type
_entity_poly.pdbx_seq_one_letter_code
_entity_poly.pdbx_strand_id
1 'polypeptide(L)'
;MAAARKVSHRGFFMEPIIPTEPFIQTQVYDLANGGDLIFERDLFALTEFLGRSPPVFYGGQISDQANGQLQWLIMANLPGKPESPMFRQIQFSLRDNTWVDGLAHALQESLARLCGQNSLAIEGERFAHFARHSSVDSVCADNSRAAANHTQQQLNQYAETIKVIAKERRTLRQLVAKRDSTIHRLKTKIAVLKETISTQVEQLQILEGEGEGEDIQGDGYSYVSNDNDYEPEEEEDQDFHQHLPAGMDTTFPLRIDG
;
A
#
# COMPACT_ATOMS: atom_id res chain seq x y z
N MET A 1 7.11 55.71 61.67
CA MET A 1 5.87 55.56 60.89
C MET A 1 6.23 54.98 59.52
N ALA A 2 6.11 53.66 59.36
CA ALA A 2 6.43 52.97 58.10
C ALA A 2 5.15 52.83 57.26
N ALA A 3 5.17 53.38 56.04
CA ALA A 3 4.05 53.35 55.11
C ALA A 3 3.97 51.98 54.41
N ALA A 4 2.90 51.23 54.68
CA ALA A 4 2.58 49.98 54.00
C ALA A 4 2.06 50.27 52.58
N ARG A 5 2.83 49.88 51.56
CA ARG A 5 2.35 49.84 50.17
C ARG A 5 1.40 48.64 50.01
N LYS A 6 0.10 48.91 49.88
CA LYS A 6 -0.90 47.95 49.39
C LYS A 6 -0.56 47.57 47.95
N VAL A 7 -0.08 46.35 47.74
CA VAL A 7 0.06 45.76 46.41
C VAL A 7 -1.32 45.23 45.99
N SER A 8 -1.98 46.00 45.12
CA SER A 8 -3.21 45.61 44.44
C SER A 8 -2.93 44.37 43.57
N HIS A 9 -3.40 43.21 44.03
CA HIS A 9 -3.45 42.02 43.20
C HIS A 9 -4.59 42.21 42.19
N ARG A 10 -4.26 42.73 41.01
CA ARG A 10 -5.11 42.51 39.82
C ARG A 10 -5.04 41.02 39.51
N GLY A 11 -6.02 40.27 40.02
CA GLY A 11 -6.32 38.93 39.53
C GLY A 11 -6.57 39.03 38.04
N PHE A 12 -5.65 38.51 37.23
CA PHE A 12 -5.91 38.18 35.84
C PHE A 12 -6.93 37.04 35.84
N PHE A 13 -8.21 37.39 35.89
CA PHE A 13 -9.25 36.52 35.36
C PHE A 13 -8.95 36.41 33.86
N MET A 14 -8.35 35.30 33.44
CA MET A 14 -8.39 34.95 32.03
C MET A 14 -9.84 34.57 31.74
N GLU A 15 -10.51 35.42 30.96
CA GLU A 15 -11.82 35.10 30.39
C GLU A 15 -11.72 33.78 29.62
N PRO A 16 -12.77 32.94 29.64
CA PRO A 16 -12.79 31.73 28.83
C PRO A 16 -12.51 32.10 27.37
N ILE A 17 -11.62 31.36 26.72
CA ILE A 17 -11.38 31.50 25.28
C ILE A 17 -12.66 31.03 24.58
N ILE A 18 -13.59 31.95 24.37
CA ILE A 18 -14.76 31.72 23.53
C ILE A 18 -14.25 31.67 22.10
N PRO A 19 -14.43 30.57 21.36
CA PRO A 19 -14.05 30.52 19.95
C PRO A 19 -14.79 31.65 19.22
N THR A 20 -14.05 32.46 18.48
CA THR A 20 -14.58 33.56 17.65
C THR A 20 -15.42 33.09 16.46
N GLU A 21 -15.43 31.77 16.21
CA GLU A 21 -16.21 31.10 15.18
C GLU A 21 -17.37 30.32 15.81
N PRO A 22 -18.52 30.15 15.13
CA PRO A 22 -19.63 29.38 15.64
C PRO A 22 -19.21 27.91 15.86
N PHE A 23 -18.83 27.58 17.09
CA PHE A 23 -18.49 26.24 17.52
C PHE A 23 -19.77 25.48 17.84
N ILE A 24 -20.20 24.62 16.91
CA ILE A 24 -21.21 23.62 17.20
C ILE A 24 -20.47 22.43 17.79
N GLN A 25 -20.59 22.24 19.11
CA GLN A 25 -20.06 21.08 19.79
C GLN A 25 -20.75 19.82 19.27
N THR A 26 -20.00 18.94 18.62
CA THR A 26 -20.53 17.71 18.03
C THR A 26 -20.06 16.46 18.76
N GLN A 27 -18.92 16.52 19.47
CA GLN A 27 -18.38 15.39 20.22
C GLN A 27 -17.85 15.81 21.59
N VAL A 28 -17.93 14.90 22.55
CA VAL A 28 -17.40 15.04 23.91
C VAL A 28 -16.66 13.75 24.27
N TYR A 29 -15.51 13.90 24.89
CA TYR A 29 -14.73 12.79 25.39
C TYR A 29 -14.24 13.10 26.80
N ASP A 30 -14.73 12.29 27.75
CA ASP A 30 -14.32 12.33 29.15
C ASP A 30 -13.21 11.32 29.38
N LEU A 31 -12.09 11.80 29.93
CA LEU A 31 -11.00 10.92 30.34
C LEU A 31 -11.50 10.05 31.51
N ALA A 32 -11.44 8.71 31.35
CA ALA A 32 -11.89 7.63 32.25
C ALA A 32 -12.99 6.71 31.66
N ASN A 33 -13.49 6.97 30.46
CA ASN A 33 -14.46 6.08 29.80
C ASN A 33 -13.86 4.79 29.21
N GLY A 34 -12.58 4.51 29.45
CA GLY A 34 -11.93 3.24 29.09
C GLY A 34 -11.62 3.11 27.60
N GLY A 35 -11.20 4.19 26.96
CA GLY A 35 -10.72 4.13 25.58
C GLY A 35 -9.35 3.44 25.49
N ASP A 36 -8.99 3.03 24.28
CA ASP A 36 -7.65 2.52 23.95
C ASP A 36 -6.85 3.58 23.19
N LEU A 37 -6.99 4.85 23.61
CA LEU A 37 -6.29 5.96 22.98
C LEU A 37 -4.86 6.07 23.50
N ILE A 38 -3.96 6.40 22.58
CA ILE A 38 -2.56 6.65 22.90
C ILE A 38 -2.51 7.79 23.92
N PHE A 39 -1.73 7.60 24.99
CA PHE A 39 -1.56 8.52 26.13
C PHE A 39 -2.72 8.64 27.12
N GLU A 40 -3.88 8.00 26.89
CA GLU A 40 -5.02 8.06 27.82
C GLU A 40 -4.66 7.55 29.21
N ARG A 41 -4.03 6.36 29.28
CA ARG A 41 -3.63 5.73 30.55
C ARG A 41 -2.59 6.56 31.29
N ASP A 42 -1.67 7.17 30.57
CA ASP A 42 -0.62 8.02 31.14
C ASP A 42 -1.18 9.34 31.66
N LEU A 43 -2.08 9.97 30.91
CA LEU A 43 -2.75 11.19 31.31
C LEU A 43 -3.65 10.94 32.53
N PHE A 44 -4.39 9.84 32.53
CA PHE A 44 -5.24 9.47 33.66
C PHE A 44 -4.39 9.25 34.92
N ALA A 45 -3.33 8.44 34.82
CA ALA A 45 -2.44 8.20 35.94
C ALA A 45 -1.73 9.47 36.45
N LEU A 46 -1.36 10.39 35.55
CA LEU A 46 -0.79 11.68 35.94
C LEU A 46 -1.83 12.55 36.65
N THR A 47 -3.08 12.59 36.17
CA THR A 47 -4.14 13.39 36.79
C THR A 47 -4.49 12.87 38.18
N GLU A 48 -4.52 11.54 38.35
CA GLU A 48 -4.70 10.87 39.64
C GLU A 48 -3.52 11.17 40.58
N PHE A 49 -2.28 11.02 40.12
CA PHE A 49 -1.07 11.35 40.89
C PHE A 49 -1.08 12.81 41.38
N LEU A 50 -1.50 13.73 40.51
CA LEU A 50 -1.59 15.15 40.85
C LEU A 50 -2.82 15.47 41.73
N GLY A 51 -3.73 14.52 41.98
CA GLY A 51 -4.97 14.75 42.73
C GLY A 51 -5.91 15.75 42.03
N ARG A 52 -5.96 15.70 40.70
CA ARG A 52 -6.80 16.56 39.86
C ARG A 52 -8.01 15.79 39.34
N SER A 53 -9.09 16.52 39.03
CA SER A 53 -10.21 15.92 38.30
C SER A 53 -9.78 15.59 36.85
N PRO A 54 -10.38 14.55 36.23
CA PRO A 54 -10.05 14.17 34.87
C PRO A 54 -10.30 15.32 33.87
N PRO A 55 -9.39 15.52 32.90
CA PRO A 55 -9.61 16.38 31.74
C PRO A 55 -10.84 15.99 30.92
N VAL A 56 -11.48 17.00 30.34
CA VAL A 56 -12.60 16.84 29.40
C VAL A 56 -12.23 17.47 28.06
N PHE A 57 -12.56 16.77 26.97
CA PHE A 57 -12.28 17.20 25.61
C PHE A 57 -13.58 17.39 24.84
N TYR A 58 -13.63 18.45 24.05
CA TYR A 58 -14.77 18.81 23.22
C TYR A 58 -14.31 18.92 21.76
N GLY A 59 -15.10 18.39 20.84
CA GLY A 59 -14.85 18.45 19.40
C GLY A 59 -15.99 19.14 18.66
N GLY A 60 -15.63 19.95 17.67
CA GLY A 60 -16.56 20.56 16.73
C GLY A 60 -15.94 20.63 15.35
N GLN A 61 -16.73 20.41 14.30
CA GLN A 61 -16.27 20.61 12.93
C GLN A 61 -16.36 22.08 12.55
N ILE A 62 -15.27 22.62 12.03
CA ILE A 62 -15.18 23.97 11.48
C ILE A 62 -14.80 23.88 10.00
N SER A 63 -15.39 24.75 9.18
CA SER A 63 -15.03 24.85 7.77
C SER A 63 -13.89 25.84 7.63
N ASP A 64 -12.73 25.38 7.15
CA ASP A 64 -11.63 26.28 6.84
C ASP A 64 -11.97 27.06 5.56
N GLN A 65 -12.28 28.35 5.73
CA GLN A 65 -12.77 29.24 4.66
C GLN A 65 -11.75 29.39 3.51
N ALA A 66 -10.47 29.09 3.74
CA ALA A 66 -9.42 29.22 2.73
C ALA A 66 -9.40 28.05 1.72
N ASN A 67 -9.68 26.83 2.17
CA ASN A 67 -9.51 25.61 1.35
C ASN A 67 -10.78 24.76 1.21
N GLY A 68 -11.87 25.12 1.90
CA GLY A 68 -13.12 24.36 1.89
C GLY A 68 -13.02 22.98 2.55
N GLN A 69 -11.89 22.66 3.19
CA GLN A 69 -11.71 21.42 3.92
C GLN A 69 -12.31 21.53 5.33
N LEU A 70 -13.01 20.48 5.74
CA LEU A 70 -13.53 20.36 7.10
C LEU A 70 -12.36 20.03 8.03
N GLN A 71 -12.17 20.86 9.05
CA GLN A 71 -11.22 20.63 10.13
C GLN A 71 -11.99 20.42 11.44
N TRP A 72 -11.38 19.66 12.34
CA TRP A 72 -11.85 19.52 13.70
C TRP A 72 -11.17 20.56 14.58
N LEU A 73 -11.97 21.32 15.33
CA LEU A 73 -11.51 22.11 16.46
C LEU A 73 -11.70 21.28 17.72
N ILE A 74 -10.60 20.98 18.40
CA ILE A 74 -10.60 20.24 19.66
C ILE A 74 -10.30 21.25 20.77
N MET A 75 -11.16 21.29 21.78
CA MET A 75 -10.97 22.09 22.99
C MET A 75 -10.72 21.16 24.17
N ALA A 76 -9.61 21.37 24.86
CA ALA A 76 -9.24 20.64 26.05
C ALA A 76 -9.47 21.51 27.28
N ASN A 77 -10.14 20.95 28.29
CA ASN A 77 -10.38 21.57 29.57
C ASN A 77 -9.81 20.69 30.69
N LEU A 78 -8.72 21.15 31.29
CA LEU A 78 -8.06 20.45 32.39
C LEU A 78 -8.34 21.22 33.68
N PRO A 79 -9.23 20.72 34.54
CA PRO A 79 -9.56 21.38 35.80
C PRO A 79 -8.33 21.50 36.72
N GLY A 80 -8.33 22.56 37.53
CA GLY A 80 -7.35 22.75 38.60
C GLY A 80 -7.57 21.75 39.74
N LYS A 81 -6.69 21.79 40.75
CA LYS A 81 -6.96 21.06 42.01
C LYS A 81 -8.18 21.68 42.70
N PRO A 82 -9.08 20.88 43.31
CA PRO A 82 -10.22 21.42 44.05
C PRO A 82 -9.80 22.18 45.31
N GLU A 83 -8.58 21.93 45.83
CA GLU A 83 -8.05 22.56 47.05
C GLU A 83 -7.10 23.72 46.75
N SER A 84 -7.32 24.84 47.45
CA SER A 84 -6.47 26.04 47.44
C SER A 84 -5.07 25.71 47.99
N PRO A 85 -3.95 26.28 47.48
CA PRO A 85 -3.81 27.56 46.78
C PRO A 85 -3.54 27.49 45.27
N MET A 86 -3.55 26.32 44.64
CA MET A 86 -3.16 26.15 43.22
C MET A 86 -4.35 25.78 42.32
N PHE A 87 -5.35 26.66 42.23
CA PHE A 87 -6.42 26.54 41.25
C PHE A 87 -5.96 27.10 39.90
N ARG A 88 -5.12 26.35 39.18
CA ARG A 88 -4.77 26.70 37.79
C ARG A 88 -5.40 25.69 36.84
N GLN A 89 -6.53 26.11 36.28
CA GLN A 89 -7.17 25.47 35.15
C GLN A 89 -6.30 25.67 33.90
N ILE A 90 -6.23 24.65 33.05
CA ILE A 90 -5.57 24.74 31.75
C ILE A 90 -6.64 24.57 30.69
N GLN A 91 -6.77 25.55 29.82
CA GLN A 91 -7.64 25.46 28.64
C GLN A 91 -6.80 25.73 27.41
N PHE A 92 -7.04 24.98 26.34
CA PHE A 92 -6.45 25.22 25.04
C PHE A 92 -7.31 24.63 23.94
N SER A 93 -7.08 25.10 22.72
CA SER A 93 -7.68 24.53 21.52
C SER A 93 -6.61 24.22 20.48
N LEU A 94 -6.89 23.22 19.66
CA LEU A 94 -6.07 22.84 18.51
C LEU A 94 -6.95 22.46 17.32
N ARG A 95 -6.37 22.50 16.12
CA ARG A 95 -7.04 22.14 14.87
C ARG A 95 -6.40 20.89 14.29
N ASP A 96 -7.22 19.98 13.78
CA ASP A 96 -6.77 18.76 13.13
C ASP A 96 -7.69 18.34 11.98
N ASN A 97 -7.24 17.42 11.13
CA ASN A 97 -8.01 16.92 10.00
C ASN A 97 -9.06 15.88 10.44
N THR A 98 -8.78 15.14 11.52
CA THR A 98 -9.69 14.13 12.05
C THR A 98 -9.89 14.30 13.55
N TRP A 99 -11.04 13.82 14.05
CA TRP A 99 -11.32 13.83 15.49
C TRP A 99 -10.32 12.99 16.28
N VAL A 100 -9.96 11.80 15.77
CA VAL A 100 -9.09 10.85 16.48
C VAL A 100 -7.67 11.40 16.60
N ASP A 101 -7.12 11.93 15.50
CA ASP A 101 -5.78 12.52 15.50
C ASP A 101 -5.73 13.77 16.39
N GLY A 102 -6.75 14.63 16.27
CA GLY A 102 -6.87 15.82 17.10
C GLY A 102 -7.02 15.50 18.59
N LEU A 103 -7.76 14.44 18.93
CA LEU A 103 -7.88 13.98 20.31
C LEU A 103 -6.55 13.41 20.83
N ALA A 104 -5.82 12.64 20.03
CA ALA A 104 -4.49 12.13 20.40
C ALA A 104 -3.49 13.29 20.65
N HIS A 105 -3.47 14.29 19.77
CA HIS A 105 -2.68 15.51 19.98
C HIS A 105 -3.12 16.28 21.23
N ALA A 106 -4.43 16.36 21.50
CA ALA A 106 -4.94 17.04 22.69
C ALA A 106 -4.55 16.29 23.98
N LEU A 107 -4.54 14.96 23.97
CA LEU A 107 -4.07 14.14 25.09
C LEU A 107 -2.57 14.35 25.36
N GLN A 108 -1.75 14.35 24.30
CA GLN A 108 -0.31 14.58 24.40
C GLN A 108 0.01 16.00 24.90
N GLU A 109 -0.66 17.01 24.35
CA GLU A 109 -0.50 18.41 24.78
C GLU A 109 -0.96 18.61 26.23
N SER A 110 -2.02 17.91 26.64
CA SER A 110 -2.50 17.90 28.03
C SER A 110 -1.44 17.35 28.98
N LEU A 111 -0.80 16.24 28.63
CA LEU A 111 0.32 15.66 29.38
C LEU A 111 1.48 16.65 29.51
N ALA A 112 1.92 17.22 28.38
CA ALA A 112 3.04 18.16 28.35
C ALA A 112 2.76 19.39 29.23
N ARG A 113 1.55 19.95 29.17
CA ARG A 113 1.16 21.11 29.97
C ARG A 113 1.06 20.78 31.45
N LEU A 114 0.48 19.63 31.82
CA LEU A 114 0.42 19.21 33.22
C LEU A 114 1.81 18.97 33.78
N CYS A 115 2.68 18.32 33.02
CA CYS A 115 4.05 18.04 33.44
C CYS A 115 4.86 19.34 33.57
N GLY A 116 4.77 20.24 32.59
CA GLY A 116 5.43 21.55 32.64
C GLY A 116 4.99 22.38 33.85
N GLN A 117 3.69 22.43 34.15
CA GLN A 117 3.16 23.18 35.30
C GLN A 117 3.51 22.57 36.66
N ASN A 118 3.71 21.25 36.74
CA ASN A 118 3.96 20.54 37.99
C ASN A 118 5.36 19.93 38.04
N SER A 119 6.31 20.48 37.27
CA SER A 119 7.66 19.92 37.08
C SER A 119 8.40 19.58 38.38
N LEU A 120 8.27 20.43 39.41
CA LEU A 120 8.84 20.19 40.75
C LEU A 120 8.18 19.01 41.49
N ALA A 121 6.88 18.81 41.28
CA ALA A 121 6.12 17.74 41.95
C ALA A 121 6.29 16.38 41.27
N ILE A 122 6.73 16.35 40.01
CA ILE A 122 6.98 15.13 39.23
C ILE A 122 8.47 14.84 39.07
N GLU A 123 9.35 15.60 39.73
CA GLU A 123 10.79 15.36 39.68
C GLU A 123 11.12 14.01 40.35
N GLY A 124 11.86 13.15 39.65
CA GLY A 124 12.19 11.81 40.11
C GLY A 124 11.08 10.77 39.89
N GLU A 125 9.91 11.18 39.42
CA GLU A 125 8.81 10.27 39.07
C GLU A 125 8.89 9.84 37.61
N ARG A 126 8.15 8.78 37.26
CA ARG A 126 8.04 8.28 35.87
C ARG A 126 7.57 9.35 34.88
N PHE A 127 6.91 10.40 35.38
CA PHE A 127 6.36 11.49 34.58
C PHE A 127 7.35 12.63 34.28
N ALA A 128 8.52 12.66 34.95
CA ALA A 128 9.53 13.71 34.77
C ALA A 128 9.98 13.89 33.32
N HIS A 129 9.96 12.79 32.55
CA HIS A 129 10.35 12.76 31.15
C HIS A 129 9.38 13.52 30.23
N PHE A 130 8.11 13.65 30.61
CA PHE A 130 7.10 14.37 29.82
C PHE A 130 7.14 15.89 30.01
N ALA A 131 7.81 16.39 31.06
CA ALA A 131 7.88 17.82 31.38
C ALA A 131 8.91 18.60 30.54
N ARG A 132 9.81 17.88 29.87
CA ARG A 132 11.02 18.46 29.28
C ARG A 132 10.82 18.75 27.81
N HIS A 133 10.26 19.91 27.49
CA HIS A 133 10.70 20.68 26.31
C HIS A 133 12.09 21.29 26.58
N SER A 134 13.07 20.45 26.93
CA SER A 134 14.47 20.86 27.02
C SER A 134 15.12 20.62 25.67
N SER A 135 16.14 21.41 25.31
CA SER A 135 16.97 21.36 24.09
C SER A 135 17.43 19.99 23.56
N VAL A 136 17.17 18.90 24.29
CA VAL A 136 17.23 17.52 23.79
C VAL A 136 16.16 17.25 22.71
N ASP A 137 15.09 18.06 22.66
CA ASP A 137 14.05 17.98 21.61
C ASP A 137 14.55 18.35 20.22
N SER A 138 15.66 19.10 20.07
CA SER A 138 16.31 19.21 18.76
C SER A 138 16.78 17.84 18.32
N VAL A 139 17.50 17.11 19.18
CA VAL A 139 18.02 15.77 18.85
C VAL A 139 16.88 14.76 18.73
N CYS A 140 15.83 14.85 19.54
CA CYS A 140 14.68 13.92 19.48
C CYS A 140 13.77 14.19 18.28
N ALA A 141 13.52 15.46 17.92
CA ALA A 141 12.82 15.83 16.70
C ALA A 141 13.66 15.54 15.45
N ASP A 142 14.98 15.72 15.51
CA ASP A 142 15.89 15.39 14.41
C ASP A 142 16.01 13.87 14.23
N ASN A 143 16.03 13.09 15.30
CA ASN A 143 15.96 11.63 15.25
C ASN A 143 14.59 11.15 14.73
N SER A 144 13.50 11.80 15.11
CA SER A 144 12.15 11.47 14.62
C SER A 144 12.00 11.82 13.14
N ARG A 145 12.57 12.96 12.70
CA ARG A 145 12.65 13.35 11.29
C ARG A 145 13.54 12.41 10.49
N ALA A 146 14.69 12.03 11.03
CA ALA A 146 15.60 11.07 10.39
C ALA A 146 14.92 9.69 10.27
N ALA A 147 14.19 9.24 11.29
CA ALA A 147 13.40 8.03 11.25
C ALA A 147 12.28 8.12 10.21
N ALA A 148 11.51 9.22 10.17
CA ALA A 148 10.47 9.45 9.18
C ALA A 148 11.03 9.53 7.74
N ASN A 149 12.19 10.16 7.55
CA ASN A 149 12.85 10.20 6.25
C ASN A 149 13.37 8.81 5.85
N HIS A 150 13.88 8.03 6.80
CA HIS A 150 14.33 6.67 6.55
C HIS A 150 13.15 5.75 6.17
N THR A 151 12.03 5.82 6.89
CA THR A 151 10.82 5.05 6.55
C THR A 151 10.27 5.49 5.19
N GLN A 152 10.25 6.79 4.89
CA GLN A 152 9.83 7.29 3.57
C GLN A 152 10.76 6.79 2.46
N GLN A 153 12.07 6.75 2.70
CA GLN A 153 13.03 6.20 1.74
C GLN A 153 12.81 4.70 1.51
N GLN A 154 12.55 3.93 2.57
CA GLN A 154 12.20 2.51 2.46
C GLN A 154 10.89 2.31 1.68
N LEU A 155 9.86 3.11 1.96
CA LEU A 155 8.59 3.07 1.22
C LEU A 155 8.78 3.37 -0.26
N ASN A 156 9.63 4.37 -0.60
CA ASN A 156 9.96 4.68 -1.98
C ASN A 156 10.72 3.52 -2.65
N GLN A 157 11.65 2.87 -1.95
CA GLN A 157 12.33 1.67 -2.45
C GLN A 157 11.34 0.53 -2.71
N TYR A 158 10.42 0.26 -1.79
CA TYR A 158 9.37 -0.74 -1.98
C TYR A 158 8.43 -0.39 -3.14
N ALA A 159 8.10 0.89 -3.34
CA ALA A 159 7.29 1.33 -4.47
C ALA A 159 8.00 1.06 -5.82
N GLU A 160 9.31 1.31 -5.90
CA GLU A 160 10.09 1.01 -7.10
C GLU A 160 10.22 -0.50 -7.36
N THR A 161 10.43 -1.33 -6.33
CA THR A 161 10.46 -2.80 -6.52
C THR A 161 9.10 -3.33 -6.98
N ILE A 162 8.00 -2.81 -6.45
CA ILE A 162 6.64 -3.17 -6.90
C ILE A 162 6.46 -2.84 -8.38
N LYS A 163 6.94 -1.68 -8.85
CA LYS A 163 6.87 -1.31 -10.27
C LYS A 163 7.65 -2.28 -11.16
N VAL A 164 8.86 -2.67 -10.75
CA VAL A 164 9.69 -3.64 -11.48
C VAL A 164 8.98 -4.99 -11.55
N ILE A 165 8.48 -5.51 -10.41
CA ILE A 165 7.74 -6.77 -10.35
C ILE A 165 6.48 -6.73 -11.21
N ALA A 166 5.75 -5.61 -11.24
CA ALA A 166 4.57 -5.45 -12.08
C ALA A 166 4.92 -5.52 -13.57
N LYS A 167 6.04 -4.91 -13.98
CA LYS A 167 6.55 -4.97 -15.35
C LYS A 167 6.94 -6.40 -15.74
N GLU A 168 7.65 -7.11 -14.87
CA GLU A 168 8.03 -8.52 -15.09
C GLU A 168 6.81 -9.45 -15.16
N ARG A 169 5.82 -9.27 -14.29
CA ARG A 169 4.57 -10.04 -14.37
C ARG A 169 3.84 -9.81 -15.69
N ARG A 170 3.87 -8.59 -16.23
CA ARG A 170 3.27 -8.27 -17.53
C ARG A 170 4.00 -8.98 -18.67
N THR A 171 5.33 -8.96 -18.68
CA THR A 171 6.11 -9.65 -19.72
C THR A 171 5.94 -11.17 -19.65
N LEU A 172 5.91 -11.75 -18.45
CA LEU A 172 5.64 -13.18 -18.26
C LEU A 172 4.27 -13.58 -18.78
N ARG A 173 3.22 -12.79 -18.50
CA ARG A 173 1.87 -13.05 -19.04
C ARG A 173 1.83 -13.02 -20.56
N GLN A 174 2.52 -12.07 -21.19
CA GLN A 174 2.61 -11.99 -22.66
C GLN A 174 3.32 -13.22 -23.24
N LEU A 175 4.39 -13.68 -22.59
CA LEU A 175 5.14 -14.85 -23.02
C LEU A 175 4.33 -16.14 -22.88
N VAL A 176 3.60 -16.30 -21.77
CA VAL A 176 2.66 -17.41 -21.57
C VAL A 176 1.57 -17.39 -22.65
N ALA A 177 0.93 -16.24 -22.90
CA ALA A 177 -0.10 -16.14 -23.95
C ALA A 177 0.43 -16.53 -25.34
N LYS A 178 1.66 -16.14 -25.70
CA LYS A 178 2.30 -16.53 -26.97
C LYS A 178 2.61 -18.03 -27.04
N ARG A 179 2.99 -18.63 -25.92
CA ARG A 179 3.20 -20.09 -25.84
C ARG A 179 1.86 -20.82 -25.95
N ASP A 180 0.83 -20.36 -25.27
CA ASP A 180 -0.51 -20.95 -25.32
C ASP A 180 -1.11 -20.90 -26.73
N SER A 181 -0.95 -19.78 -27.45
CA SER A 181 -1.39 -19.68 -28.84
C SER A 181 -0.65 -20.68 -29.74
N THR A 182 0.65 -20.89 -29.49
CA THR A 182 1.47 -21.87 -30.23
C THR A 182 1.03 -23.29 -29.92
N ILE A 183 0.79 -23.61 -28.65
CA ILE A 183 0.28 -24.91 -28.20
C ILE A 183 -1.08 -25.18 -28.84
N HIS A 184 -1.99 -24.20 -28.83
CA HIS A 184 -3.30 -24.34 -29.45
C HIS A 184 -3.18 -24.65 -30.95
N ARG A 185 -2.37 -23.87 -31.69
CA ARG A 185 -2.11 -24.11 -33.11
C ARG A 185 -1.58 -25.53 -33.38
N LEU A 186 -0.63 -25.99 -32.58
CA LEU A 186 -0.05 -27.33 -32.72
C LEU A 186 -1.08 -28.43 -32.41
N LYS A 187 -1.90 -28.25 -31.37
CA LYS A 187 -2.99 -29.18 -31.05
C LYS A 187 -3.99 -29.30 -32.20
N THR A 188 -4.37 -28.19 -32.82
CA THR A 188 -5.25 -28.20 -33.99
C THR A 188 -4.62 -28.95 -35.17
N LYS A 189 -3.33 -28.70 -35.47
CA LYS A 189 -2.62 -29.44 -36.53
C LYS A 189 -2.56 -30.95 -36.25
N ILE A 190 -2.27 -31.33 -35.00
CA ILE A 190 -2.26 -32.74 -34.59
C ILE A 190 -3.63 -33.38 -34.77
N ALA A 191 -4.71 -32.66 -34.41
CA ALA A 191 -6.07 -33.17 -34.59
C ALA A 191 -6.39 -33.42 -36.08
N VAL A 192 -6.08 -32.45 -36.95
CA VAL A 192 -6.25 -32.60 -38.40
C VAL A 192 -5.44 -33.77 -38.95
N LEU A 193 -4.15 -33.87 -38.58
CA LEU A 193 -3.30 -34.97 -39.04
C LEU A 193 -3.80 -36.34 -38.56
N LYS A 194 -4.31 -36.43 -37.34
CA LYS A 194 -4.91 -37.67 -36.82
C LYS A 194 -6.14 -38.08 -37.62
N GLU A 195 -6.99 -37.11 -37.98
CA GLU A 195 -8.16 -37.35 -38.82
C GLU A 195 -7.74 -37.82 -40.22
N THR A 196 -6.78 -37.14 -40.86
CA THR A 196 -6.24 -37.56 -42.16
C THR A 196 -5.67 -38.97 -42.13
N ILE A 197 -4.86 -39.31 -41.11
CA ILE A 197 -4.31 -40.66 -40.95
C ILE A 197 -5.44 -41.68 -40.77
N SER A 198 -6.47 -41.38 -39.97
CA SER A 198 -7.63 -42.26 -39.81
C SER A 198 -8.31 -42.53 -41.15
N THR A 199 -8.57 -41.49 -41.94
CA THR A 199 -9.20 -41.64 -43.26
C THR A 199 -8.34 -42.45 -44.24
N GLN A 200 -7.01 -42.27 -44.21
CA GLN A 200 -6.10 -43.04 -45.05
C GLN A 200 -6.05 -44.51 -44.64
N VAL A 201 -6.05 -44.80 -43.34
CA VAL A 201 -6.10 -46.18 -42.83
C VAL A 201 -7.41 -46.86 -43.23
N GLU A 202 -8.55 -46.16 -43.14
CA GLU A 202 -9.84 -46.67 -43.61
C GLU A 202 -9.84 -46.95 -45.11
N GLN A 203 -9.29 -46.04 -45.93
CA GLN A 203 -9.14 -46.25 -47.37
C GLN A 203 -8.27 -47.47 -47.70
N LEU A 204 -7.14 -47.64 -47.01
CA LEU A 204 -6.27 -48.80 -47.19
C LEU A 204 -6.95 -50.10 -46.79
N GLN A 205 -7.74 -50.12 -45.71
CA GLN A 205 -8.50 -51.31 -45.32
C GLN A 205 -9.57 -51.69 -46.35
N ILE A 206 -10.21 -50.72 -47.00
CA ILE A 206 -11.14 -50.97 -48.11
C ILE A 206 -10.38 -51.58 -49.29
N LEU A 207 -9.25 -50.98 -49.70
CA LEU A 207 -8.44 -51.48 -50.81
C LEU A 207 -7.85 -52.88 -50.54
N GLU A 208 -7.39 -53.16 -49.32
CA GLU A 208 -6.89 -54.48 -48.91
C GLU A 208 -8.03 -55.52 -48.81
N GLY A 209 -9.26 -55.09 -48.49
CA GLY A 209 -10.44 -55.96 -48.45
C GLY A 209 -11.08 -56.22 -49.82
N GLU A 210 -10.88 -55.32 -50.79
CA GLU A 210 -11.39 -55.44 -52.18
C GLU A 210 -10.35 -56.05 -53.14
N GLY A 211 -9.07 -56.09 -52.75
CA GLY A 211 -7.98 -56.66 -53.52
C GLY A 211 -7.66 -58.11 -53.16
N GLU A 212 -8.47 -59.07 -53.63
CA GLU A 212 -7.88 -60.35 -54.03
C GLU A 212 -6.92 -60.01 -55.17
N GLY A 213 -5.61 -59.95 -54.86
CA GLY A 213 -4.59 -59.74 -55.89
C GLY A 213 -4.81 -60.77 -56.99
N GLU A 214 -5.20 -60.31 -58.17
CA GLU A 214 -5.31 -61.16 -59.34
C GLU A 214 -3.89 -61.66 -59.63
N ASP A 215 -3.64 -62.94 -59.33
CA ASP A 215 -2.36 -63.58 -59.58
C ASP A 215 -2.15 -63.70 -61.10
N ILE A 216 -1.60 -62.65 -61.68
CA ILE A 216 -1.26 -62.51 -63.09
C ILE A 216 -0.08 -63.40 -63.51
N GLN A 217 0.40 -64.32 -62.65
CA GLN A 217 1.40 -65.34 -63.03
C GLN A 217 0.78 -66.69 -63.44
N GLY A 218 -0.54 -66.75 -63.64
CA GLY A 218 -1.27 -67.98 -63.96
C GLY A 218 -1.36 -68.36 -65.45
N ASP A 219 -1.12 -67.45 -66.40
CA ASP A 219 -1.00 -67.80 -67.82
C ASP A 219 0.49 -67.90 -68.19
N GLY A 220 0.88 -68.94 -68.92
CA GLY A 220 2.27 -69.25 -69.26
C GLY A 220 2.95 -68.25 -70.21
N TYR A 221 2.50 -67.00 -70.23
CA TYR A 221 3.07 -65.91 -71.01
C TYR A 221 3.71 -64.89 -70.07
N SER A 222 5.05 -64.85 -70.09
CA SER A 222 5.81 -63.79 -69.43
C SER A 222 5.53 -62.47 -70.16
N TYR A 223 4.75 -61.59 -69.54
CA TYR A 223 4.61 -60.21 -69.98
C TYR A 223 5.89 -59.45 -69.60
N VAL A 224 6.77 -59.29 -70.59
CA VAL A 224 7.94 -58.42 -70.47
C VAL A 224 7.43 -56.99 -70.58
N SER A 225 7.71 -56.14 -69.58
CA SER A 225 7.44 -54.70 -69.65
C SER A 225 8.14 -54.14 -70.89
N ASN A 226 7.37 -53.54 -71.78
CA ASN A 226 7.92 -52.83 -72.92
C ASN A 226 8.38 -51.48 -72.38
N ASP A 227 9.68 -51.31 -72.13
CA ASP A 227 10.30 -50.09 -71.55
C ASP A 227 10.23 -48.85 -72.49
N ASN A 228 9.27 -48.81 -73.41
CA ASN A 228 9.20 -47.82 -74.48
C ASN A 228 8.15 -46.71 -74.23
N ASP A 229 7.53 -46.70 -73.05
CA ASP A 229 6.45 -45.77 -72.68
C ASP A 229 6.93 -44.65 -71.74
N TYR A 230 8.25 -44.42 -71.65
CA TYR A 230 8.82 -43.29 -70.91
C TYR A 230 8.66 -41.99 -71.72
N GLU A 231 7.59 -41.24 -71.46
CA GLU A 231 7.51 -39.82 -71.82
C GLU A 231 8.18 -39.00 -70.69
N PRO A 232 9.22 -38.20 -70.98
CA PRO A 232 9.77 -37.30 -69.98
C PRO A 232 8.72 -36.22 -69.66
N GLU A 233 8.20 -36.23 -68.44
CA GLU A 233 7.36 -35.14 -67.93
C GLU A 233 8.16 -33.82 -68.01
N GLU A 234 7.60 -32.81 -68.70
CA GLU A 234 8.18 -31.48 -68.76
C GLU A 234 8.30 -30.92 -67.33
N GLU A 235 9.53 -30.61 -66.91
CA GLU A 235 9.83 -29.94 -65.65
C GLU A 235 9.13 -28.56 -65.64
N GLU A 236 7.93 -28.48 -65.08
CA GLU A 236 7.37 -27.20 -64.65
C GLU A 236 8.17 -26.71 -63.43
N ASP A 237 9.14 -25.84 -63.69
CA ASP A 237 9.83 -25.00 -62.71
C ASP A 237 8.80 -24.15 -61.92
N GLN A 238 8.18 -24.75 -60.90
CA GLN A 238 7.41 -24.00 -59.91
C GLN A 238 8.37 -23.41 -58.87
N ASP A 239 8.82 -22.21 -59.20
CA ASP A 239 9.65 -21.31 -58.40
C ASP A 239 8.94 -20.94 -57.07
N PHE A 240 9.01 -21.85 -56.09
CA PHE A 240 8.42 -21.67 -54.75
C PHE A 240 9.33 -20.85 -53.83
N HIS A 241 9.76 -19.68 -54.27
CA HIS A 241 10.43 -18.70 -53.42
C HIS A 241 9.42 -17.86 -52.61
N GLN A 242 8.86 -18.46 -51.55
CA GLN A 242 8.10 -17.70 -50.53
C GLN A 242 8.98 -17.33 -49.34
N HIS A 243 9.40 -16.06 -49.36
CA HIS A 243 9.86 -15.20 -48.27
C HIS A 243 9.97 -15.79 -46.84
N LEU A 244 11.21 -16.04 -46.40
CA LEU A 244 11.56 -16.00 -44.98
C LEU A 244 11.70 -14.53 -44.54
N PRO A 245 10.99 -14.05 -43.51
CA PRO A 245 11.22 -12.72 -42.97
C PRO A 245 12.58 -12.65 -42.28
N ALA A 246 13.45 -11.80 -42.81
CA ALA A 246 14.72 -11.42 -42.20
C ALA A 246 14.45 -10.67 -40.88
N GLY A 247 15.03 -11.14 -39.77
CA GLY A 247 14.98 -10.41 -38.50
C GLY A 247 15.07 -11.22 -37.20
N MET A 248 15.64 -12.42 -37.20
CA MET A 248 16.05 -13.06 -35.94
C MET A 248 17.54 -12.82 -35.71
N ASP A 249 17.83 -11.66 -35.10
CA ASP A 249 19.08 -11.43 -34.39
C ASP A 249 19.09 -12.34 -33.15
N THR A 250 19.83 -13.45 -33.24
CA THR A 250 19.98 -14.46 -32.19
C THR A 250 21.20 -14.19 -31.30
N THR A 251 21.54 -12.92 -31.08
CA THR A 251 22.60 -12.55 -30.14
C THR A 251 22.10 -12.62 -28.70
N PHE A 252 22.28 -13.78 -28.06
CA PHE A 252 22.15 -13.93 -26.61
C PHE A 252 23.46 -13.48 -25.94
N PRO A 253 23.46 -12.46 -25.06
CA PRO A 253 24.63 -12.17 -24.25
C PRO A 253 24.81 -13.27 -23.20
N LEU A 254 25.82 -14.11 -23.40
CA LEU A 254 26.36 -14.98 -22.35
C LEU A 254 26.95 -14.09 -21.25
N ARG A 255 26.25 -14.02 -20.11
CA ARG A 255 26.82 -13.47 -18.88
C ARG A 255 27.74 -14.53 -18.30
N ILE A 256 29.04 -14.35 -18.50
CA ILE A 256 30.07 -15.10 -17.79
C ILE A 256 30.36 -14.26 -16.54
N ASP A 257 29.78 -14.66 -15.41
CA ASP A 257 30.17 -14.13 -14.12
C ASP A 257 31.50 -14.78 -13.72
N GLY A 258 32.52 -13.95 -13.53
CA GLY A 258 33.80 -14.29 -12.91
C GLY A 258 33.95 -13.58 -11.57
#